data_AF-A0A351WUE4-F1
#
_entry.id   AF-A0A351WUE4-F1
#
_cell.length_a   1.000
_cell.length_b   1.000
_cell.length_c   1.000
_cell.angle_alpha   90.00
_cell.angle_beta   90.00
_cell.angle_gamma   90.00
#
_symmetry.space_group_name_H-M   'P 1'
#
loop_
_entity.id
_entity.type
_entity.pdbx_description
1 polymer ?
#
loop_
_entity_poly.entity_id
_entity_poly.type
_entity_poly.pdbx_seq_one_letter_code
_entity_poly.pdbx_strand_id
1 'polypeptide(L)'
;MKSKFVMLLAAALMAVAAPVMAADGGQHSATHKMNDAQCERECNLLLKDCAQEVDSIQDRIRKLQTAINEKGATTYTRDELKLLNKKLQEANETLRVLNKH
;
A
#
# COMPACT_ATOMS: atom_id res chain seq x y z
N MET A 1 8.67 -44.55 -45.31
CA MET A 1 8.03 -43.23 -45.21
C MET A 1 7.53 -43.08 -43.78
N LYS A 2 8.41 -42.85 -42.80
CA LYS A 2 9.04 -41.57 -42.46
C LYS A 2 7.99 -40.49 -42.12
N SER A 3 7.67 -40.41 -40.83
CA SER A 3 7.89 -39.18 -40.08
C SER A 3 7.02 -37.96 -40.43
N LYS A 4 5.72 -38.13 -40.69
CA LYS A 4 4.81 -36.97 -40.91
C LYS A 4 3.59 -36.87 -40.00
N PHE A 5 3.35 -37.83 -39.10
CA PHE A 5 2.17 -37.80 -38.23
C PHE A 5 2.41 -37.27 -36.81
N VAL A 6 3.66 -36.96 -36.42
CA VAL A 6 3.98 -36.50 -35.05
C VAL A 6 3.96 -34.98 -34.89
N MET A 7 3.77 -34.21 -35.98
CA MET A 7 3.97 -32.75 -35.96
C MET A 7 2.68 -31.91 -35.80
N LEU A 8 1.54 -32.51 -35.46
CA LEU A 8 0.24 -31.81 -35.41
C LEU A 8 -0.49 -31.91 -34.06
N LEU A 9 0.22 -32.14 -32.96
CA LEU A 9 -0.40 -32.25 -31.63
C LEU A 9 0.29 -31.41 -30.54
N ALA A 10 0.87 -30.26 -30.91
CA ALA A 10 1.57 -29.37 -29.96
C ALA A 10 1.08 -27.90 -29.99
N ALA A 11 -0.08 -27.62 -30.59
CA ALA A 11 -0.57 -26.24 -30.78
C ALA A 11 -1.95 -25.97 -30.15
N ALA A 12 -2.38 -26.74 -29.14
CA ALA A 12 -3.72 -26.62 -28.57
C ALA A 12 -3.76 -26.60 -27.02
N LEU A 13 -2.70 -26.15 -26.35
CA LEU A 13 -2.67 -26.04 -24.88
C LEU A 13 -2.21 -24.66 -24.37
N MET A 14 -2.64 -23.58 -25.02
CA MET A 14 -2.47 -22.21 -24.53
C MET A 14 -3.80 -21.45 -24.63
N ALA A 15 -4.84 -21.94 -23.94
CA ALA A 15 -6.15 -21.27 -23.85
C ALA A 15 -6.66 -21.18 -22.40
N VAL A 16 -5.76 -21.05 -21.43
CA VAL A 16 -6.08 -20.58 -20.08
C VAL A 16 -5.20 -19.40 -19.72
N ALA A 17 -5.25 -18.36 -20.55
CA ALA A 17 -4.97 -17.01 -20.08
C ALA A 17 -6.26 -16.48 -19.42
N ALA A 18 -6.52 -16.93 -18.20
CA ALA A 18 -7.28 -16.09 -17.27
C ALA A 18 -6.48 -14.77 -17.14
N PRO A 19 -7.13 -13.59 -17.12
CA PRO A 19 -6.41 -12.37 -16.80
C PRO A 19 -5.86 -12.53 -15.38
N VAL A 20 -4.56 -12.80 -15.30
CA VAL A 20 -3.79 -12.76 -14.06
C VAL A 20 -3.75 -11.28 -13.67
N MET A 21 -4.51 -10.93 -12.64
CA MET A 21 -4.35 -9.64 -11.98
C MET A 21 -2.99 -9.66 -11.27
N ALA A 22 -1.93 -9.18 -11.93
CA ALA A 22 -0.67 -8.85 -11.29
C ALA A 22 0.28 -8.12 -12.27
N ALA A 23 0.23 -6.80 -12.26
CA ALA A 23 1.29 -5.83 -12.60
C ALA A 23 0.60 -4.45 -12.52
N ASP A 24 0.45 -3.81 -11.36
CA ASP A 24 1.53 -3.17 -10.61
C ASP A 24 2.73 -2.80 -11.50
N GLY A 25 2.59 -1.66 -12.18
CA GLY A 25 3.60 -1.08 -13.05
C GLY A 25 3.07 -0.74 -14.45
N GLY A 26 2.48 0.46 -14.61
CA GLY A 26 2.32 1.04 -15.95
C GLY A 26 1.02 1.76 -16.30
N GLN A 27 0.14 2.06 -15.36
CA GLN A 27 -1.08 2.85 -15.64
C GLN A 27 -1.17 4.10 -14.75
N HIS A 28 -0.26 5.05 -14.98
CA HIS A 28 -0.49 6.43 -14.53
C HIS A 28 -0.07 7.47 -15.57
N SER A 29 -0.08 7.11 -16.86
CA SER A 29 0.40 8.06 -17.89
C SER A 29 -0.21 7.92 -19.29
N ALA A 30 -1.46 7.44 -19.42
CA ALA A 30 -2.07 7.33 -20.75
C ALA A 30 -3.60 7.56 -20.81
N THR A 31 -4.15 8.46 -19.97
CA THR A 31 -5.57 8.85 -20.11
C THR A 31 -5.85 10.31 -19.71
N HIS A 32 -4.95 11.26 -20.01
CA HIS A 32 -5.25 12.70 -19.90
C HIS A 32 -6.11 13.22 -21.06
N LYS A 33 -7.23 12.55 -21.38
CA LYS A 33 -8.30 13.09 -22.24
C LYS A 33 -9.68 12.51 -21.89
N MET A 34 -10.09 12.63 -20.63
CA MET A 34 -11.50 12.55 -20.25
C MET A 34 -11.77 13.58 -19.14
N ASN A 35 -12.36 14.72 -19.53
CA ASN A 35 -12.94 15.75 -18.67
C ASN A 35 -12.05 16.26 -17.49
N ASP A 36 -11.32 17.35 -17.73
CA ASP A 36 -10.35 17.97 -16.80
C ASP A 36 -10.90 18.15 -15.36
N ALA A 37 -12.16 18.58 -15.24
CA ALA A 37 -12.84 18.77 -13.95
C ALA A 37 -13.13 17.47 -13.18
N GLN A 38 -13.17 16.31 -13.85
CA GLN A 38 -13.32 15.02 -13.16
C GLN A 38 -11.96 14.58 -12.60
N CYS A 39 -10.89 14.68 -13.38
CA CYS A 39 -9.53 14.36 -12.94
C CYS A 39 -9.10 15.25 -11.75
N GLU A 40 -9.42 16.55 -11.79
CA GLU A 40 -9.15 17.47 -10.69
C GLU A 40 -9.91 17.08 -9.40
N ARG A 41 -11.19 16.68 -9.53
CA ARG A 41 -11.98 16.22 -8.38
C ARG A 41 -11.44 14.93 -7.78
N GLU A 42 -11.07 13.96 -8.61
CA GLU A 42 -10.49 12.69 -8.16
C GLU A 42 -9.15 12.90 -7.46
N CYS A 43 -8.27 13.75 -8.01
CA CYS A 43 -7.02 14.12 -7.37
C CYS A 43 -7.24 14.83 -6.02
N ASN A 44 -8.18 15.78 -5.95
CA ASN A 44 -8.53 16.47 -4.71
C ASN A 44 -9.10 15.53 -3.63
N LEU A 45 -9.89 14.53 -4.02
CA LEU A 45 -10.39 13.52 -3.08
C LEU A 45 -9.24 12.68 -2.53
N LEU A 46 -8.35 12.21 -3.40
CA LEU A 46 -7.17 11.44 -2.99
C LEU A 46 -6.28 12.24 -2.02
N LEU A 47 -6.03 13.52 -2.30
CA LEU A 47 -5.24 14.39 -1.42
C LEU A 47 -5.91 14.57 -0.05
N LYS A 48 -7.23 14.70 0.00
CA LYS A 48 -7.98 14.78 1.27
C LYS A 48 -7.88 13.50 2.07
N ASP A 49 -8.01 12.35 1.40
CA ASP A 49 -7.88 11.05 2.06
C ASP A 49 -6.45 10.87 2.60
N CYS A 50 -5.42 11.26 1.84
CA CYS A 50 -4.04 11.26 2.31
C CYS A 50 -3.84 12.17 3.53
N ALA A 51 -4.41 13.38 3.52
CA ALA A 51 -4.32 14.30 4.67
C ALA A 51 -4.99 13.70 5.93
N GLN A 52 -6.15 13.08 5.77
CA GLN A 52 -6.85 12.41 6.86
C GLN A 52 -6.04 11.23 7.42
N GLU A 53 -5.39 10.46 6.56
CA GLU A 53 -4.51 9.36 6.98
C GLU A 53 -3.29 9.88 7.76
N VAL A 54 -2.67 10.97 7.31
CA VAL A 54 -1.55 11.62 8.03
C VAL A 54 -1.98 12.06 9.43
N ASP A 55 -3.14 12.70 9.56
CA ASP A 55 -3.69 13.12 10.86
C ASP A 55 -3.93 11.92 11.79
N SER A 56 -4.45 10.81 11.23
CA SER A 56 -4.69 9.57 11.98
C SER A 56 -3.38 8.96 12.52
N ILE A 57 -2.31 9.01 11.72
CA ILE A 57 -0.98 8.50 12.10
C ILE A 57 -0.40 9.38 13.21
N GLN A 58 -0.49 10.70 13.10
CA GLN A 58 -0.03 11.62 14.15
C GLN A 58 -0.77 11.40 15.47
N ASP A 59 -2.09 11.16 15.42
CA ASP A 59 -2.87 10.86 16.62
C ASP A 59 -2.44 9.54 17.29
N ARG A 60 -2.17 8.52 16.48
CA ARG A 60 -1.65 7.24 16.94
C ARG A 60 -0.27 7.39 17.58
N ILE A 61 0.61 8.23 17.03
CA ILE A 61 1.92 8.56 17.62
C ILE A 61 1.73 9.20 19.00
N ARG A 62 0.86 10.20 19.13
CA ARG A 62 0.57 10.86 20.43
C ARG A 62 0.09 9.86 21.48
N LYS A 63 -0.88 9.02 21.12
CA LYS A 63 -1.40 7.97 22.03
C LYS A 63 -0.33 6.99 22.48
N LEU A 64 0.55 6.58 21.58
CA LEU A 64 1.68 5.70 21.91
C LEU A 64 2.69 6.40 22.83
N GLN A 65 3.00 7.67 22.59
CA GLN A 65 3.88 8.46 23.46
C GLN A 65 3.30 8.63 24.86
N THR A 66 2.02 8.95 25.01
CA THR A 66 1.36 9.01 26.33
C THR A 66 1.40 7.65 27.04
N ALA A 67 1.12 6.54 26.32
CA ALA A 67 1.23 5.21 26.90
C ALA A 67 2.66 4.88 27.39
N ILE A 68 3.69 5.26 26.64
CA ILE A 68 5.09 4.94 26.97
C ILE A 68 5.63 5.89 28.05
N ASN A 69 5.43 7.19 27.91
CA ASN A 69 6.10 8.22 28.70
C ASN A 69 5.33 8.57 29.98
N GLU A 70 4.01 8.64 29.92
CA GLU A 70 3.19 9.05 31.06
C GLU A 70 2.78 7.84 31.90
N LYS A 71 2.36 6.75 31.25
CA LYS A 71 1.97 5.52 31.94
C LYS A 71 3.17 4.62 32.22
N GLY A 72 3.97 4.33 31.19
CA GLY A 72 5.23 3.60 31.33
C GLY A 72 5.10 2.30 32.13
N ALA A 73 6.07 2.06 33.01
CA ALA A 73 6.15 0.85 33.83
C ALA A 73 5.07 0.74 34.93
N THR A 74 4.30 1.80 35.18
CA THR A 74 3.20 1.76 36.17
C THR A 74 1.99 0.99 35.65
N THR A 75 1.84 0.89 34.32
CA THR A 75 0.71 0.24 33.65
C THR A 75 1.16 -0.93 32.79
N TYR A 76 2.35 -0.85 32.18
CA TYR A 76 2.83 -1.82 31.21
C TYR A 76 4.05 -2.57 31.72
N THR A 77 4.12 -3.85 31.39
CA THR A 77 5.31 -4.67 31.58
C THR A 77 6.44 -4.23 30.63
N ARG A 78 7.66 -4.69 30.91
CA ARG A 78 8.83 -4.39 30.07
C ARG A 78 8.63 -4.84 28.62
N ASP A 79 8.04 -6.01 28.39
CA ASP A 79 7.89 -6.55 27.05
C ASP A 79 6.76 -5.86 26.29
N GLU A 80 5.70 -5.42 26.98
CA GLU A 80 4.68 -4.53 26.41
C GLU A 80 5.25 -3.17 26.04
N LEU A 81 6.09 -2.57 26.89
CA LEU A 81 6.79 -1.31 26.57
C LEU A 81 7.71 -1.44 25.36
N LYS A 82 8.39 -2.58 25.19
CA LYS A 82 9.17 -2.86 23.97
C LYS A 82 8.27 -2.89 22.74
N LEU A 83 7.12 -3.55 22.84
CA LEU A 83 6.16 -3.61 21.74
C LEU A 83 5.58 -2.22 21.41
N LEU A 84 5.24 -1.42 22.42
CA LEU A 84 4.76 -0.06 22.23
C LEU A 84 5.82 0.83 21.56
N ASN A 85 7.08 0.73 21.99
CA ASN A 85 8.19 1.46 21.35
C ASN A 85 8.39 1.03 19.89
N LYS A 86 8.27 -0.26 19.58
CA LYS A 86 8.33 -0.75 18.19
C LYS A 86 7.21 -0.14 17.34
N LYS A 87 5.97 -0.16 17.85
CA LYS A 87 4.81 0.45 17.17
C LYS A 87 4.98 1.96 16.97
N LEU A 88 5.59 2.64 17.95
CA LEU A 88 5.90 4.06 17.85
C LEU A 88 6.93 4.33 16.75
N GLN A 89 7.98 3.53 16.67
CA GLN A 89 9.01 3.64 15.63
C GLN A 89 8.42 3.42 14.24
N GLU A 90 7.61 2.38 14.06
CA GLU A 90 6.94 2.08 12.79
C GLU A 90 6.04 3.24 12.34
N ALA A 91 5.20 3.78 13.24
CA ALA A 91 4.31 4.89 12.92
C ALA A 91 5.08 6.17 12.56
N ASN A 92 6.19 6.46 13.25
CA ASN A 92 7.06 7.59 12.90
C ASN A 92 7.72 7.41 11.54
N GLU A 93 8.16 6.20 11.19
CA GLU A 93 8.75 5.95 9.87
C GLU A 93 7.71 6.08 8.76
N THR A 94 6.49 5.56 8.97
CA THR A 94 5.39 5.76 8.01
C THR A 94 5.11 7.26 7.79
N LEU A 95 5.00 8.04 8.88
CA LEU A 95 4.78 9.48 8.78
C LEU A 95 5.95 10.19 8.07
N ARG A 96 7.18 9.79 8.35
CA ARG A 96 8.38 10.34 7.71
C ARG A 96 8.39 10.07 6.20
N VAL A 97 7.98 8.88 5.77
CA VAL A 97 7.89 8.52 4.35
C VAL A 97 6.80 9.34 3.67
N LEU A 98 5.63 9.50 4.30
CA LEU A 98 4.53 10.30 3.77
C LEU A 98 4.89 11.79 3.65
N ASN A 99 5.64 12.35 4.60
CA ASN A 99 6.05 13.75 4.58
C ASN A 99 7.20 14.07 3.60
N LYS A 100 7.82 13.07 2.96
CA LYS A 100 8.89 13.27 1.97
C LYS A 100 8.37 13.54 0.56
N HIS A 101 7.08 13.32 0.32
CA HIS A 101 6.41 13.45 -0.96
C HIS A 101 5.42 14.61 -0.92
#